data_AF-A0AAV9VI46-F1
#
_entry.id   AF-A0AAV9VI46-F1
#
_cell.length_a   1.000
_cell.length_b   1.000
_cell.length_c   1.000
_cell.angle_alpha   90.00
_cell.angle_beta   90.00
_cell.angle_gamma   90.00
#
_symmetry.space_group_name_H-M   'P 1'
#
loop_
_entity.id
_entity.type
_entity.pdbx_description
1 polymer ?
#
loop_
_entity_poly.entity_id
_entity_poly.type
_entity_poly.pdbx_seq_one_letter_code
_entity_poly.pdbx_strand_id
1 'polypeptide(L)' 'MPFIYPRFYRNPLQWARYHAYNNPAIFWSIFVGSFSPVFLFAGQYHKRAPEVPGTYPIPPGKRVIPQGYDDPE' A
#
# COMPACT_ATOMS: atom_id res chain seq x y z
N MET A 1 23.31 32.32 -24.23
CA MET A 1 23.96 31.02 -24.00
C MET A 1 22.92 29.94 -24.25
N PRO A 2 23.19 28.87 -25.02
CA PRO A 2 22.22 27.78 -25.11
C PRO A 2 21.95 27.29 -23.69
N PHE A 3 20.68 27.17 -23.32
CA PHE A 3 20.29 26.69 -22.00
C PHE A 3 20.72 25.22 -21.93
N ILE A 4 21.90 24.95 -21.35
CA ILE A 4 22.45 23.60 -21.26
C ILE A 4 21.56 22.82 -20.29
N TYR A 5 20.58 22.11 -20.83
CA TYR A 5 19.77 21.19 -20.06
C TYR A 5 20.70 20.08 -19.51
N PRO A 6 20.68 19.82 -18.20
CA PRO A 6 21.46 18.71 -17.66
C PRO A 6 20.99 17.42 -18.33
N ARG A 7 21.93 16.55 -18.72
CA ARG A 7 21.60 15.25 -19.30
C ARG A 7 21.68 14.19 -18.22
N PHE A 8 20.62 13.40 -18.06
CA PHE A 8 20.53 12.31 -17.08
C PHE A 8 21.76 11.39 -17.14
N TYR A 9 22.11 10.89 -18.33
CA TYR A 9 23.23 9.96 -18.53
C TYR A 9 24.64 10.55 -18.32
N ARG A 10 24.77 11.87 -18.13
CA ARG A 10 26.07 12.53 -17.91
C ARG A 10 26.25 12.98 -16.47
N ASN A 11 25.22 13.54 -15.85
CA ASN A 11 25.25 13.97 -14.47
C ASN A 11 23.86 13.82 -13.83
N PRO A 12 23.51 12.61 -13.33
CA PRO A 12 22.16 12.31 -12.87
C PRO A 12 21.77 13.11 -11.62
N LEU A 13 22.72 13.41 -10.73
CA LEU A 13 22.47 14.22 -9.53
C LEU A 13 22.14 15.67 -9.88
N GLN A 14 22.90 16.27 -10.81
CA GLN A 14 22.60 17.62 -11.28
C GLN A 14 21.29 17.67 -12.07
N TRP A 15 20.98 16.63 -12.85
CA TRP A 15 19.69 16.48 -13.53
C TRP A 15 18.52 16.43 -12.54
N ALA A 16 18.61 15.56 -11.53
CA ALA A 16 17.58 15.43 -10.50
C ALA A 16 17.38 16.74 -9.74
N ARG A 17 18.47 17.39 -9.30
CA ARG A 17 18.41 18.70 -8.63
C ARG A 17 17.74 19.75 -9.52
N TYR A 18 18.09 19.82 -10.79
CA TYR A 18 17.48 20.76 -11.74
C TYR A 18 15.98 20.52 -11.90
N HIS A 19 15.55 19.27 -12.09
CA HIS A 19 14.13 18.95 -12.27
C HIS A 19 13.33 19.09 -10.98
N ALA A 20 13.92 18.86 -9.81
CA ALA A 20 13.30 19.11 -8.52
C ALA A 20 12.96 20.60 -8.29
N TYR A 21 13.78 21.53 -8.78
CA TYR A 21 13.53 22.97 -8.65
C TYR A 21 12.67 23.56 -9.78
N ASN A 22 12.94 23.18 -11.05
CA ASN A 22 12.28 23.80 -12.20
C ASN A 22 10.93 23.15 -12.54
N ASN A 23 10.77 21.85 -12.25
CA ASN A 23 9.57 21.08 -12.57
C ASN A 23 9.13 20.19 -11.38
N PRO A 24 8.86 20.78 -10.21
CA PRO A 24 8.69 20.04 -8.96
C PRO A 24 7.54 19.03 -9.03
N ALA A 25 6.41 19.39 -9.65
CA ALA A 25 5.24 18.52 -9.74
C ALA A 25 5.54 17.21 -10.48
N ILE A 26 6.25 17.29 -11.62
CA ILE A 26 6.62 16.12 -12.43
C ILE A 26 7.69 15.29 -11.70
N PHE A 27 8.72 15.95 -11.19
CA PHE A 27 9.83 15.24 -10.53
C PHE A 27 9.35 14.46 -9.31
N TRP A 28 8.62 15.12 -8.39
CA TRP A 28 8.19 14.49 -7.14
C TRP A 28 7.08 13.47 -7.31
N SER A 29 6.16 13.65 -8.27
CA SER A 29 5.13 12.64 -8.56
C SER A 29 5.74 11.32 -9.05
N ILE A 30 6.70 11.39 -9.97
CA ILE A 30 7.41 10.21 -10.47
C ILE A 30 8.31 9.63 -9.37
N PHE A 31 9.05 10.47 -8.65
CA PHE A 31 9.94 10.01 -7.58
C PHE A 31 9.16 9.25 -6.51
N VAL A 32 8.15 9.86 -5.90
CA VAL A 32 7.32 9.21 -4.86
C VAL A 32 6.58 7.99 -5.42
N GLY A 33 6.03 8.08 -6.64
CA GLY A 33 5.36 6.95 -7.30
C GLY A 33 6.31 5.76 -7.53
N SER A 34 7.54 6.02 -7.96
CA SER A 34 8.57 4.99 -8.17
C SER A 34 9.07 4.35 -6.88
N PHE A 35 9.02 5.07 -5.76
CA PHE A 35 9.37 4.53 -4.44
C PHE A 35 8.26 3.66 -3.83
N SER A 36 7.01 3.77 -4.26
CA SER A 36 5.89 2.99 -3.71
C SER A 36 6.10 1.47 -3.77
N PRO A 37 6.50 0.86 -4.90
CA PRO A 37 6.83 -0.56 -4.96
C PRO A 37 7.94 -0.96 -3.99
N VAL A 38 8.97 -0.11 -3.82
CA VAL A 38 10.07 -0.36 -2.90
C VAL A 38 9.54 -0.47 -1.46
N PHE A 39 8.66 0.43 -1.05
CA PHE A 39 8.01 0.36 0.26
C PHE A 39 7.06 -0.83 0.41
N LEU A 40 6.38 -1.26 -0.64
CA LEU A 40 5.52 -2.44 -0.59
C LEU A 40 6.30 -3.72 -0.33
N PHE A 41 7.49 -3.86 -0.93
CA PHE A 41 8.33 -5.04 -0.72
C PHE A 41 9.16 -4.95 0.57
N ALA A 42 9.74 -3.78 0.84
CA ALA A 42 10.60 -3.58 2.00
C ALA A 42 9.80 -3.34 3.30
N GLY A 43 8.54 -2.90 3.24
CA GLY A 43 7.76 -2.48 4.42
C GLY A 43 6.97 -3.56 5.13
N GLN A 44 6.95 -4.81 4.64
CA GLN A 44 6.14 -5.90 5.22
C GLN A 44 6.72 -6.53 6.50
N TYR A 45 7.35 -5.75 7.37
CA TYR A 45 7.89 -6.26 8.64
C TYR A 45 6.85 -6.41 9.75
N HIS A 46 5.62 -5.94 9.53
CA HIS A 46 4.55 -6.03 10.52
C HIS A 46 3.75 -7.32 10.40
N LYS A 47 3.27 -7.83 11.55
CA LYS A 47 2.37 -8.98 11.59
C LYS A 47 1.11 -8.67 10.76
N ARG A 48 0.71 -9.61 9.90
CA ARG A 48 -0.54 -9.51 9.13
C ARG A 48 -1.70 -9.35 10.12
N ALA A 49 -2.62 -8.44 9.81
CA ALA A 49 -3.83 -8.30 10.60
C ALA A 49 -4.59 -9.64 10.65
N PRO A 50 -5.26 -9.97 11.76
CA PRO A 50 -6.09 -11.16 11.84
C PRO A 50 -7.19 -11.10 10.77
N GLU A 51 -7.52 -12.25 10.20
CA GLU A 51 -8.60 -12.35 9.23
C GLU A 51 -9.95 -12.13 9.92
N VAL A 52 -10.72 -11.18 9.39
CA VAL A 52 -12.08 -10.89 9.88
C VAL A 52 -13.06 -11.80 9.13
N PRO A 53 -14.05 -12.42 9.81
CA PRO A 53 -15.06 -13.20 9.14
C PRO A 53 -15.85 -12.34 8.15
N GLY A 54 -15.89 -12.74 6.88
CA GLY A 54 -16.72 -12.07 5.87
C GLY A 54 -18.22 -12.38 5.99
N THR A 55 -18.59 -13.37 6.79
CA THR A 55 -19.96 -13.79 7.05
C THR A 55 -20.12 -14.31 8.48
N TYR A 56 -21.35 -14.58 8.90
CA TYR A 56 -21.61 -15.19 10.19
C TYR A 56 -20.87 -16.53 10.31
N PRO A 57 -20.03 -16.73 11.35
CA PRO A 57 -19.26 -17.96 11.48
C PRO A 57 -20.19 -19.11 11.83
N ILE A 58 -20.36 -20.03 10.88
CA ILE A 58 -21.15 -21.25 11.09
C ILE A 58 -20.26 -22.29 11.78
N PRO A 59 -20.58 -22.73 13.00
CA PRO A 59 -19.79 -23.74 13.68
C PRO A 59 -19.86 -25.07 12.91
N PRO A 60 -18.73 -25.79 12.75
CA PRO A 60 -18.75 -27.11 12.11
C PRO A 60 -19.41 -28.13 13.03
N GLY A 61 -20.10 -29.11 12.44
CA GLY A 61 -20.66 -30.26 13.16
C GLY A 61 -22.18 -30.37 13.11
N LYS A 62 -22.71 -31.34 13.85
CA LYS A 62 -24.15 -31.63 13.91
C LYS A 62 -24.83 -30.63 14.83
N ARG A 63 -26.06 -30.23 14.47
CA ARG A 63 -26.92 -29.38 15.30
C ARG A 63 -27.11 -30.00 16.69
N VAL A 64 -26.87 -29.21 17.72
CA VAL A 64 -27.27 -29.49 19.10
C VAL A 64 -28.57 -28.75 19.36
N ILE A 65 -29.61 -29.46 19.83
CA ILE A 65 -30.90 -28.85 20.14
C ILE A 65 -30.79 -28.18 21.53
N PRO A 66 -30.98 -26.85 21.64
CA PRO A 66 -30.97 -26.17 22.93
C PRO A 66 -32.20 -26.54 23.76
N GLN A 67 -32.07 -26.57 25.09
CA GLN A 67 -33.16 -26.76 26.04
C GLN A 67 -33.48 -25.44 26.75
N GLY A 68 -34.72 -25.25 27.21
CA GLY A 68 -35.10 -24.12 28.06
C GLY A 68 -35.63 -22.87 27.34
N TYR A 69 -35.95 -23.00 26.05
CA TYR A 69 -36.63 -21.95 25.26
C TYR A 69 -37.95 -22.46 24.64
N ASP A 70 -38.48 -23.56 25.19
CA ASP A 70 -39.77 -24.09 24.77
C ASP A 70 -40.89 -23.20 25.33
N ASP A 71 -41.92 -22.94 24.52
CA ASP A 71 -43.06 -22.14 24.94
C ASP A 71 -43.84 -22.86 26.05
N PRO A 72 -44.39 -22.13 27.04
CA PRO A 72 -45.33 -22.72 28.00
C PRO A 72 -46.57 -23.23 27.27
N GLU A 73 -47.10 -24.39 27.71
CA GLU A 73 -48.32 -25.01 27.17
C GLU A 73 -49.56 -24.11 27.23
#